data_AF-A0A7C7JER4-F1
#
_entry.id   AF-A0A7C7JER4-F1
#
_cell.length_a   1.000
_cell.length_b   1.000
_cell.length_c   1.000
_cell.angle_alpha   90.00
_cell.angle_beta   90.00
_cell.angle_gamma   90.00
#
_symmetry.space_group_name_H-M   'P 1'
#
loop_
_entity.id
_entity.type
_entity.pdbx_description
1 polymer ?
#
loop_
_entity_poly.entity_id
_entity_poly.type
_entity_poly.pdbx_seq_one_letter_code
_entity_poly.pdbx_strand_id
1 'polypeptide(L)'
;MSSINLFIGLSPDEKTLYVAETPSGRLWAFDIISPGEVKNRRVLGHAPPAEGINQAMFDSLCVDREGNIIIATILNGGVTSISPDGKHITHISLPDGITTNPCF
;
A
#
# COMPACT_ATOMS: atom_id res chain seq x y z
N MET A 1 4.09 -4.91 -16.42
CA MET A 1 4.20 -3.44 -16.53
C MET A 1 4.23 -2.89 -15.12
N SER A 2 5.15 -1.99 -14.77
CA SER A 2 5.03 -1.19 -13.56
C SER A 2 4.08 -0.03 -13.87
N SER A 3 3.06 0.19 -13.03
CA SER A 3 2.13 1.32 -13.16
C SER A 3 2.19 2.19 -11.90
N ILE A 4 2.22 3.51 -12.11
CA ILE A 4 2.05 4.51 -11.04
C ILE A 4 0.56 4.70 -10.86
N ASN A 5 0.08 4.55 -9.64
CA ASN A 5 -1.33 4.69 -9.31
C ASN A 5 -1.42 5.50 -8.02
N LEU A 6 -2.11 6.64 -8.06
CA LEU A 6 -2.09 7.62 -6.97
C LEU A 6 -2.49 7.04 -5.62
N PHE A 7 -3.41 6.08 -5.56
CA PHE A 7 -3.81 5.40 -4.31
C PHE A 7 -4.16 3.93 -4.50
N ILE A 8 -4.02 3.41 -5.72
CA ILE A 8 -4.49 2.06 -6.05
C ILE A 8 -3.35 1.24 -6.66
N GLY A 9 -3.55 -0.04 -6.92
CA GLY A 9 -2.59 -0.82 -7.70
C GLY A 9 -3.16 -2.18 -7.99
N LEU A 10 -2.68 -2.81 -9.05
CA LEU A 10 -3.11 -4.15 -9.43
C LEU A 10 -2.05 -5.16 -9.06
N SER A 11 -2.47 -6.35 -8.62
CA SER A 11 -1.58 -7.50 -8.58
C SER A 11 -1.01 -7.78 -9.98
N PRO A 12 0.16 -8.44 -10.10
CA PRO A 12 0.76 -8.73 -11.41
C PRO A 12 -0.13 -9.53 -12.37
N ASP A 13 -1.07 -10.32 -11.83
CA ASP A 13 -2.06 -11.08 -12.59
C ASP A 13 -3.40 -10.35 -12.80
N GLU A 14 -3.49 -9.09 -12.35
CA GLU A 14 -4.64 -8.19 -12.43
C GLU A 14 -5.93 -8.73 -11.79
N LYS A 15 -5.84 -9.71 -10.88
CA LYS A 15 -6.99 -10.27 -10.16
C LYS A 15 -7.30 -9.58 -8.84
N THR A 16 -6.37 -8.80 -8.31
CA THR A 16 -6.53 -8.09 -7.04
C THR A 16 -6.32 -6.60 -7.26
N LEU A 17 -7.26 -5.78 -6.77
CA LEU A 17 -7.11 -4.34 -6.61
C LEU A 17 -6.66 -4.03 -5.19
N TYR A 18 -5.58 -3.30 -5.06
CA TYR A 18 -5.12 -2.71 -3.81
C TYR A 18 -5.52 -1.24 -3.74
N VAL A 19 -5.89 -0.75 -2.55
CA VAL A 19 -6.25 0.66 -2.31
C VAL A 19 -5.65 1.12 -0.98
N ALA A 20 -4.80 2.15 -1.01
CA ALA A 20 -4.33 2.85 0.17
C ALA A 20 -5.38 3.87 0.62
N GLU A 21 -5.81 3.80 1.88
CA GLU A 21 -6.71 4.77 2.50
C GLU A 21 -5.92 5.65 3.48
N THR A 22 -5.69 6.91 3.11
CA THR A 22 -4.78 7.80 3.84
C THR A 22 -5.15 8.00 5.30
N PRO A 23 -6.36 8.48 5.66
CA PRO A 23 -6.63 8.85 7.05
C PRO A 23 -6.64 7.65 8.01
N SER A 24 -6.86 6.43 7.52
CA SER A 24 -6.89 5.21 8.33
C SER A 24 -5.56 4.45 8.34
N GLY A 25 -4.63 4.81 7.44
CA GLY A 25 -3.41 4.06 7.22
C GLY A 25 -3.65 2.61 6.80
N ARG A 26 -4.80 2.29 6.18
CA ARG A 26 -5.12 0.92 5.76
C ARG A 26 -4.73 0.69 4.32
N LEU A 27 -4.17 -0.48 4.06
CA LEU A 27 -4.14 -1.07 2.73
C LEU A 27 -5.33 -2.03 2.60
N TRP A 28 -6.24 -1.69 1.69
CA TRP A 28 -7.36 -2.55 1.31
C TRP A 28 -6.97 -3.44 0.14
N ALA A 29 -7.54 -4.64 0.10
CA ALA A 29 -7.52 -5.52 -1.06
C ALA A 29 -8.95 -5.91 -1.45
N PHE A 30 -9.16 -6.02 -2.76
CA PHE A 30 -10.42 -6.46 -3.35
C PHE A 30 -10.14 -7.45 -4.49
N ASP A 31 -11.00 -8.44 -4.64
CA ASP A 31 -10.94 -9.34 -5.79
C ASP A 31 -11.64 -8.69 -6.98
N ILE A 32 -10.97 -8.64 -8.13
CA ILE A 32 -11.54 -8.18 -9.39
C ILE A 32 -12.27 -9.35 -10.02
N ILE A 33 -13.58 -9.20 -10.23
CA ILE A 33 -14.43 -10.29 -10.74
C ILE A 33 -14.91 -10.04 -12.17
N SER A 34 -14.93 -8.79 -12.62
CA SER A 34 -15.21 -8.39 -13.99
C SER A 34 -14.71 -6.94 -14.22
N PRO A 35 -14.61 -6.44 -15.47
CA PRO A 35 -14.22 -5.06 -15.73
C PRO A 35 -15.09 -4.06 -14.95
N GLY A 36 -14.47 -3.31 -14.04
CA GLY A 36 -15.16 -2.32 -13.19
C GLY A 36 -15.90 -2.88 -11.98
N GLU A 37 -15.84 -4.20 -11.71
CA GLU A 37 -16.52 -4.83 -10.58
C GLU A 37 -15.54 -5.54 -9.63
N VAL A 38 -15.65 -5.23 -8.34
CA VAL A 38 -14.81 -5.79 -7.28
C VAL A 38 -15.64 -6.37 -6.12
N LYS A 39 -15.12 -7.41 -5.46
CA LYS A 39 -15.74 -8.06 -4.28
C LYS A 39 -14.70 -8.38 -3.19
N ASN A 40 -15.14 -8.99 -2.10
CA ASN A 40 -14.30 -9.54 -1.03
C ASN A 40 -13.31 -8.52 -0.42
N ARG A 41 -13.80 -7.30 -0.15
CA ARG A 41 -13.04 -6.25 0.53
C ARG A 41 -12.46 -6.78 1.84
N ARG A 42 -11.15 -6.63 2.00
CA ARG A 42 -10.41 -7.01 3.21
C ARG A 42 -9.28 -6.03 3.47
N VAL A 43 -8.90 -5.88 4.74
CA VAL A 43 -7.68 -5.16 5.11
C VAL A 43 -6.51 -6.11 4.91
N LEU A 44 -5.51 -5.70 4.13
CA LEU A 44 -4.28 -6.45 3.91
C LEU A 44 -3.17 -6.03 4.87
N GLY A 45 -3.17 -4.78 5.31
CA GLY A 45 -2.24 -4.30 6.33
C GLY A 45 -2.50 -2.87 6.76
N HIS A 46 -1.69 -2.40 7.71
CA HIS A 46 -1.77 -1.06 8.28
C HIS A 46 -0.42 -0.37 8.23
N ALA A 47 -0.43 0.96 8.19
CA ALA A 47 0.75 1.77 8.33
C ALA A 47 1.43 1.48 9.68
N PRO A 48 2.74 1.22 9.69
CA PRO A 48 3.46 0.90 10.91
C PRO A 48 3.49 2.14 11.82
N PRO A 49 3.24 1.98 13.14
CA PRO A 49 3.28 3.09 14.08
C PRO A 49 4.72 3.61 14.25
N ALA A 50 4.84 4.83 14.78
CA ALA A 50 6.12 5.42 15.20
C ALA A 50 5.99 6.06 16.58
N GLU A 51 7.12 6.20 17.26
CA GLU A 51 7.16 6.84 18.58
C GLU A 51 6.65 8.29 18.50
N GLY A 52 5.77 8.66 19.42
CA GLY A 52 5.16 10.00 19.45
C GLY A 52 4.08 10.22 18.38
N ILE A 53 3.73 9.21 17.58
CA ILE A 53 2.74 9.30 16.51
C ILE A 53 1.56 8.38 16.83
N ASN A 54 0.38 8.98 17.04
CA ASN A 54 -0.85 8.23 17.34
C ASN A 54 -1.25 7.29 16.20
N GLN A 55 -1.05 7.72 14.95
CA GLN A 55 -1.36 6.92 13.77
C GLN A 55 -0.53 7.39 12.57
N ALA A 56 0.23 6.49 11.96
CA ALA A 56 0.83 6.74 10.66
C ALA A 56 -0.22 6.60 9.55
N MET A 57 0.05 7.20 8.39
CA MET A 57 -0.86 7.18 7.25
C MET A 57 -0.17 6.59 6.03
N PHE A 58 -0.97 6.06 5.11
CA PHE A 58 -0.49 5.69 3.78
C PHE A 58 -0.80 6.78 2.77
N ASP A 59 0.05 6.92 1.77
CA ASP A 59 -0.22 7.71 0.57
C ASP A 59 -0.24 6.76 -0.64
N SER A 60 0.28 7.17 -1.77
CA SER A 60 0.33 6.37 -2.99
C SER A 60 1.16 5.09 -2.85
N LEU A 61 0.92 4.18 -3.79
CA LEU A 61 1.55 2.88 -3.83
C LEU A 61 1.99 2.49 -5.24
N CYS A 62 2.95 1.58 -5.30
CA CYS A 62 3.29 0.82 -6.49
C CYS A 62 3.35 -0.68 -6.14
N VAL A 63 3.26 -1.54 -7.16
CA VAL A 63 3.35 -3.00 -6.99
C VAL A 63 4.54 -3.50 -7.79
N ASP A 64 5.40 -4.30 -7.15
CA ASP A 64 6.57 -4.88 -7.79
C ASP A 64 6.23 -6.14 -8.62
N ARG A 65 7.24 -6.74 -9.26
CA ARG A 65 7.05 -7.94 -10.09
C ARG A 65 6.72 -9.21 -9.29
N GLU A 66 7.07 -9.25 -8.00
CA GLU A 66 6.76 -10.36 -7.10
C GLU A 66 5.36 -10.19 -6.45
N GLY A 67 4.73 -9.03 -6.66
CA GLY A 67 3.42 -8.67 -6.15
C GLY A 67 3.45 -7.96 -4.80
N ASN A 68 4.63 -7.60 -4.29
CA ASN A 68 4.70 -6.80 -3.06
C ASN A 68 4.14 -5.41 -3.32
N ILE A 69 3.37 -4.92 -2.35
CA ILE A 69 2.75 -3.60 -2.38
C ILE A 69 3.67 -2.66 -1.62
N ILE A 70 4.24 -1.69 -2.32
CA ILE A 70 5.14 -0.67 -1.75
C ILE A 70 4.34 0.61 -1.60
N ILE A 71 4.17 1.08 -0.36
CA ILE A 71 3.31 2.21 -0.02
C ILE A 71 4.12 3.30 0.67
N ALA A 72 3.96 4.55 0.21
CA ALA A 72 4.49 5.71 0.91
C ALA A 72 3.84 5.83 2.30
N THR A 73 4.66 6.07 3.32
CA THR A 73 4.22 6.16 4.72
C THR A 73 4.46 7.58 5.23
N ILE A 74 3.38 8.26 5.62
CA ILE A 74 3.40 9.62 6.17
C ILE A 74 3.43 9.53 7.71
N LEU A 75 4.07 10.53 8.34
CA LEU A 75 4.31 10.67 9.77
C LEU A 75 5.37 9.70 10.29
N ASN A 76 5.24 8.39 10.00
CA ASN A 76 6.36 7.44 10.12
C ASN A 76 7.14 7.39 8.79
N GLY A 77 7.75 8.52 8.43
CA GLY A 77 8.32 8.78 7.10
C GLY A 77 9.11 7.62 6.49
N GLY A 78 8.75 7.25 5.26
CA GLY A 78 9.46 6.23 4.49
C GLY A 78 8.55 5.43 3.57
N VAL A 79 8.97 4.22 3.22
CA VAL A 79 8.17 3.27 2.45
C VAL A 79 7.90 2.00 3.25
N THR A 80 6.68 1.50 3.16
CA THR A 80 6.26 0.23 3.75
C THR A 80 5.99 -0.77 2.63
N SER A 81 6.62 -1.94 2.69
CA SER A 81 6.36 -3.07 1.81
C SER A 81 5.45 -4.07 2.51
N ILE A 82 4.40 -4.52 1.83
CA ILE A 82 3.46 -5.55 2.31
C ILE A 82 3.40 -6.69 1.28
N SER A 83 3.57 -7.93 1.72
CA SER A 83 3.44 -9.11 0.85
C SER A 83 2.01 -9.29 0.34
N PRO A 84 1.79 -9.97 -0.80
CA PRO A 84 0.44 -10.22 -1.36
C PRO A 84 -0.53 -10.91 -0.38
N ASP A 85 0.01 -11.70 0.55
CA ASP A 85 -0.76 -12.41 1.58
C ASP A 85 -0.88 -11.66 2.92
N GLY A 86 -0.29 -10.46 3.00
CA GLY A 86 -0.32 -9.58 4.17
C GLY A 86 0.54 -10.05 5.36
N LYS A 87 1.31 -11.14 5.23
CA LYS A 87 2.07 -11.71 6.36
C LYS A 87 3.42 -11.05 6.61
N HIS A 88 4.02 -10.47 5.58
CA HIS A 88 5.32 -9.81 5.68
C HIS A 88 5.14 -8.31 5.48
N ILE A 89 5.46 -7.54 6.52
CA ILE A 89 5.40 -6.08 6.51
C ILE A 89 6.78 -5.57 6.90
N THR A 90 7.40 -4.78 6.01
CA THR A 90 8.71 -4.18 6.24
C THR A 90 8.62 -2.69 6.03
N HIS A 91 9.11 -1.91 6.99
CA HIS A 91 9.21 -0.46 6.87
C HIS A 91 10.66 -0.05 6.64
N ILE A 92 10.91 0.79 5.65
CA ILE A 92 12.20 1.39 5.37
C ILE A 92 12.05 2.90 5.56
N SER A 93 12.61 3.39 6.65
CA SER A 93 12.55 4.81 6.99
C SER A 93 13.38 5.64 6.02
N LEU A 94 12.86 6.83 5.70
CA LEU A 94 13.55 7.85 4.91
C LEU A 94 13.71 9.12 5.76
N PRO A 95 14.65 10.03 5.42
CA PRO A 95 14.79 11.32 6.12
C PRO A 95 13.56 12.23 5.98
N ASP A 96 12.65 11.91 5.05
CA ASP A 96 11.42 12.66 4.80
C ASP A 96 10.24 12.11 5.61
N GLY A 97 9.77 12.90 6.57
CA GLY A 97 8.61 12.59 7.42
C GLY A 97 7.27 12.53 6.68
N ILE A 98 7.21 13.03 5.43
CA ILE A 98 6.02 13.06 4.59
C ILE A 98 6.37 12.47 3.21
N THR A 99 6.85 11.23 3.21
CA THR A 99 7.03 10.48 1.95
C THR A 99 5.67 10.25 1.31
N THR A 100 5.50 10.62 0.03
CA THR A 100 4.19 10.61 -0.65
C THR A 100 4.10 9.69 -1.86
N ASN A 101 5.20 9.46 -2.61
CA ASN A 101 5.12 8.70 -3.85
C ASN A 101 6.32 7.79 -4.16
N PRO A 102 6.18 6.46 -4.06
CA PRO A 102 7.16 5.50 -4.56
C PRO A 102 6.92 5.17 -6.05
N CYS A 103 8.00 4.95 -6.79
CA CYS A 103 7.96 4.42 -8.16
C CYS A 103 9.20 3.56 -8.45
N PHE A 104 9.16 2.80 -9.55
CA PHE A 104 10.27 1.98 -10.07
C PHE A 104 10.82 2.58 -11.36
#